data_AF-A0AAV8VEN0-F1
#
_entry.id   AF-A0AAV8VEN0-F1
#
_cell.length_a   1.000
_cell.length_b   1.000
_cell.length_c   1.000
_cell.angle_alpha   90.00
_cell.angle_beta   90.00
_cell.angle_gamma   90.00
#
_symmetry.space_group_name_H-M   'P 1'
#
loop_
_entity.id
_entity.type
_entity.pdbx_description
1 polymer ?
#
loop_
_entity_poly.entity_id
_entity_poly.type
_entity_poly.pdbx_seq_one_letter_code
_entity_poly.pdbx_strand_id
1 'polypeptide(L)'
;MSCETITSLSSTIVKTTEEAVKLVKTKEEIIGQINLVKEANEIENLDIMNIPDNAEVGYIFDCDLEYPTYLHQIHSDLPLAPQHMTPPIPSKSKLKKLLLTLYPKNNYVVHYRNLKMYLMHGLRLKKINKVLRFKQSPWLKKYIDLNTTLLDISKTFLYEFHYNYILPKFQDKAKLLYTDTDSLIYQLNVPDIYEHIKEDSQRFDTSDYEPNNPCRIERKNKKVPGLMKDENNGQIMLEFIGLRAKMYAYKVHNDKIVKRSKGSTLASVKKISFDDYKRPLFDHEIIYKPQHLIRSKKHCVFTIRQNKMILNPFDDKRVLNSKNTDTKPWCYERISEDADNLPNKRICIR
;
A
#
# COMPACT_ATOMS: atom_id res chain seq x y z
N MET A 1 -25.29 9.02 4.11
CA MET A 1 -25.77 7.81 4.82
C MET A 1 -26.21 8.21 6.22
N SER A 2 -27.38 7.76 6.68
CA SER A 2 -27.87 8.06 8.04
C SER A 2 -27.19 7.15 9.08
N CYS A 3 -27.19 7.57 10.36
CA CYS A 3 -26.68 6.75 11.49
C CYS A 3 -27.33 5.37 11.57
N GLU A 4 -28.61 5.24 11.19
CA GLU A 4 -29.34 3.96 11.19
C GLU A 4 -28.77 2.95 10.19
N THR A 5 -28.38 3.42 9.00
CA THR A 5 -27.72 2.57 7.98
C THR A 5 -26.40 2.02 8.52
N ILE A 6 -25.65 2.83 9.26
CA ILE A 6 -24.34 2.48 9.81
C ILE A 6 -24.46 1.43 10.94
N THR A 7 -25.46 1.56 11.82
CA THR A 7 -25.70 0.57 12.90
C THR A 7 -26.13 -0.79 12.34
N SER A 8 -26.98 -0.81 11.30
CA SER A 8 -27.35 -2.03 10.58
C SER A 8 -26.16 -2.71 9.87
N LEU A 9 -25.25 -1.91 9.32
CA LEU A 9 -24.00 -2.40 8.74
C LEU A 9 -23.11 -3.05 9.82
N SER A 10 -23.01 -2.46 11.01
CA SER A 10 -22.20 -2.98 12.12
C SER A 10 -22.61 -4.39 12.55
N SER A 11 -23.90 -4.66 12.74
CA SER A 11 -24.39 -5.99 13.10
C SER A 11 -24.15 -7.03 11.99
N THR A 12 -24.29 -6.60 10.73
CA THR A 12 -23.98 -7.43 9.55
C THR A 12 -22.51 -7.82 9.48
N ILE A 13 -21.59 -6.90 9.84
CA ILE A 13 -20.15 -7.16 9.88
C ILE A 13 -19.82 -8.22 10.92
N VAL A 14 -20.34 -8.09 12.14
CA VAL A 14 -20.08 -9.04 13.24
C VAL A 14 -20.50 -10.44 12.82
N LYS A 15 -21.74 -10.59 12.34
CA LYS A 15 -22.27 -11.88 11.88
C LYS A 15 -21.42 -12.49 10.76
N THR A 16 -21.08 -11.71 9.74
CA THR A 16 -20.26 -12.19 8.61
C THR A 16 -18.85 -12.60 9.05
N THR A 17 -18.29 -11.91 10.04
CA THR A 17 -16.97 -12.22 10.60
C THR A 17 -17.00 -13.54 11.37
N GLU A 18 -18.02 -13.75 12.22
CA GLU A 18 -18.19 -14.99 12.96
C GLU A 18 -18.40 -16.21 12.04
N GLU A 19 -19.20 -16.05 10.99
CA GLU A 19 -19.37 -17.08 9.96
C GLU A 19 -18.05 -17.41 9.25
N ALA A 20 -17.26 -16.40 8.88
CA ALA A 20 -15.95 -16.60 8.25
C ALA A 20 -14.96 -17.34 9.17
N VAL A 21 -14.92 -17.01 10.46
CA VAL A 21 -14.03 -17.67 11.44
C VAL A 21 -14.38 -19.15 11.60
N LYS A 22 -15.66 -19.50 11.60
CA LYS A 22 -16.12 -20.91 11.69
C LYS A 22 -15.71 -21.76 10.48
N LEU A 23 -15.46 -21.13 9.34
CA LEU A 23 -15.07 -21.80 8.10
C LEU A 23 -13.55 -21.98 7.96
N VAL A 24 -12.76 -21.44 8.90
CA VAL A 24 -11.30 -21.60 8.88
C VAL A 24 -10.96 -23.06 9.19
N LYS A 25 -10.52 -23.77 8.15
CA LYS A 25 -10.09 -25.17 8.23
C LYS A 25 -8.75 -25.31 8.96
N THR A 26 -8.53 -26.48 9.58
CA THR A 26 -7.24 -26.80 10.23
C THR A 26 -6.14 -27.04 9.20
N LYS A 27 -4.88 -26.99 9.64
CA LYS A 27 -3.72 -27.19 8.77
C LYS A 27 -3.74 -28.58 8.12
N GLU A 28 -4.12 -29.63 8.85
CA GLU A 28 -4.20 -30.99 8.32
C GLU A 28 -5.25 -31.12 7.21
N GLU A 29 -6.43 -30.52 7.38
CA GLU A 29 -7.52 -30.55 6.40
C GLU A 29 -7.13 -29.88 5.07
N ILE A 30 -6.34 -28.81 5.14
CA ILE A 30 -5.86 -28.06 3.95
C ILE A 30 -4.82 -28.87 3.19
N ILE A 31 -3.85 -29.46 3.89
CA ILE A 31 -2.74 -30.20 3.25
C ILE A 31 -3.27 -31.41 2.47
N GLY A 32 -4.28 -32.12 2.99
CA GLY A 32 -4.90 -33.26 2.28
C GLY A 32 -5.64 -32.90 0.98
N GLN A 33 -5.85 -31.61 0.70
CA GLN A 33 -6.57 -31.12 -0.49
C GLN A 33 -5.64 -30.58 -1.58
N ILE A 34 -4.32 -30.62 -1.38
CA ILE A 34 -3.31 -30.08 -2.29
C ILE A 34 -2.46 -31.21 -2.85
N ASN A 35 -2.38 -31.30 -4.18
CA ASN A 35 -1.60 -32.34 -4.86
C ASN A 35 -0.76 -31.74 -6.00
N LEU A 36 0.47 -32.23 -6.16
CA LEU A 36 1.24 -32.00 -7.38
C LEU A 36 0.70 -32.92 -8.48
N VAL A 37 0.46 -32.36 -9.66
CA VAL A 37 0.14 -33.14 -10.86
C VAL A 37 1.42 -33.87 -11.28
N LYS A 38 1.36 -35.21 -11.30
CA LYS A 38 2.54 -36.07 -11.55
C LYS A 38 2.66 -36.51 -13.00
N GLU A 39 1.55 -36.59 -13.72
CA GLU A 39 1.51 -37.12 -15.08
C GLU A 39 1.76 -35.99 -16.09
N ALA A 40 2.74 -36.19 -16.98
CA ALA A 40 3.07 -35.20 -18.02
C ALA A 40 1.89 -34.98 -18.99
N ASN A 41 1.17 -36.05 -19.35
CA ASN A 41 -0.01 -35.99 -20.20
C ASN A 41 -1.15 -35.16 -19.57
N GLU A 42 -1.31 -35.19 -18.25
CA GLU A 42 -2.31 -34.36 -17.54
C GLU A 42 -1.95 -32.88 -17.63
N ILE A 43 -0.65 -32.54 -17.63
CA ILE A 43 -0.16 -31.16 -17.77
C ILE A 43 -0.31 -30.65 -19.21
N GLU A 44 0.02 -31.46 -20.20
CA GLU A 44 -0.05 -31.08 -21.62
C GLU A 44 -1.49 -30.89 -22.12
N ASN A 45 -2.43 -31.68 -21.61
CA ASN A 45 -3.85 -31.58 -21.97
C ASN A 45 -4.62 -30.52 -21.15
N LEU A 46 -3.96 -29.83 -20.22
CA LEU A 46 -4.63 -28.86 -19.36
C LEU A 46 -4.89 -27.54 -20.10
N ASP A 47 -6.13 -27.36 -20.58
CA ASP A 47 -6.54 -26.12 -21.21
C ASP A 47 -6.83 -25.01 -20.19
N ILE A 48 -5.80 -24.21 -19.89
CA ILE A 48 -5.84 -23.11 -18.91
C ILE A 48 -6.95 -22.09 -19.23
N MET A 49 -7.22 -21.83 -20.51
CA MET A 49 -8.17 -20.80 -20.93
C MET A 49 -9.62 -21.21 -20.65
N ASN A 50 -9.90 -22.51 -20.71
CA ASN A 50 -11.24 -23.06 -20.53
C ASN A 50 -11.58 -23.44 -19.08
N ILE A 51 -10.65 -23.34 -18.13
CA ILE A 51 -10.95 -23.56 -16.71
C ILE A 51 -11.89 -22.44 -16.21
N PRO A 52 -13.06 -22.78 -15.63
CA PRO A 52 -13.95 -21.81 -15.03
C PRO A 52 -13.33 -21.12 -13.82
N ASP A 53 -13.62 -19.84 -13.64
CA ASP A 53 -13.12 -19.10 -12.47
C ASP A 53 -13.72 -19.67 -11.17
N ASN A 54 -14.97 -20.10 -11.17
CA ASN A 54 -15.63 -20.69 -10.00
C ASN A 54 -15.48 -22.22 -9.87
N ALA A 55 -14.54 -22.84 -10.60
CA ALA A 55 -14.31 -24.29 -10.53
C ALA A 55 -13.97 -24.75 -9.10
N GLU A 56 -14.44 -25.94 -8.71
CA GLU A 56 -14.10 -26.53 -7.40
C GLU A 56 -12.63 -26.91 -7.29
N VAL A 57 -11.95 -27.10 -8.43
CA VAL A 57 -10.53 -27.37 -8.52
C VAL A 57 -9.82 -26.13 -9.07
N GLY A 58 -8.85 -25.64 -8.32
CA GLY A 58 -7.94 -24.58 -8.71
C GLY A 58 -6.54 -25.12 -9.00
N TYR A 59 -5.76 -24.32 -9.74
CA TYR A 59 -4.40 -24.65 -10.12
C TYR A 59 -3.43 -23.50 -9.81
N ILE A 60 -2.23 -23.84 -9.34
CA ILE A 60 -1.06 -22.96 -9.28
C ILE A 60 -0.02 -23.54 -10.23
N PHE A 61 0.46 -22.71 -11.15
CA PHE A 61 1.47 -23.07 -12.14
C PHE A 61 2.82 -22.50 -11.73
N ASP A 62 3.86 -23.31 -11.87
CA ASP A 62 5.24 -22.86 -12.03
C ASP A 62 5.55 -22.90 -13.52
N CYS A 63 5.76 -21.74 -14.14
CA CYS A 63 5.84 -21.62 -15.60
C CYS A 63 6.81 -20.53 -16.07
N ASP A 64 7.22 -20.64 -17.33
CA ASP A 64 8.02 -19.65 -18.03
C ASP A 64 7.11 -18.85 -18.97
N LEU A 65 7.14 -17.51 -18.84
CA LEU A 65 6.33 -16.58 -19.62
C LEU A 65 7.24 -15.67 -20.45
N GLU A 66 6.93 -15.58 -21.74
CA GLU A 66 7.44 -14.54 -22.61
C GLU A 66 6.69 -13.24 -22.39
N TYR A 67 7.43 -12.14 -22.41
CA TYR A 67 6.89 -10.81 -22.52
C TYR A 67 7.24 -10.26 -23.92
N PRO A 68 6.32 -10.31 -24.89
CA PRO A 68 6.61 -9.82 -26.23
C PRO A 68 6.96 -8.32 -26.26
N THR A 69 7.98 -7.96 -27.04
CA THR A 69 8.49 -6.58 -27.13
C THR A 69 7.46 -5.58 -27.63
N TYR A 70 6.56 -5.99 -28.54
CA TYR A 70 5.49 -5.11 -29.03
C TYR A 70 4.50 -4.69 -27.93
N LEU A 71 4.44 -5.42 -26.81
CA LEU A 71 3.61 -5.06 -25.64
C LEU A 71 4.30 -4.05 -24.72
N HIS A 72 5.60 -3.81 -24.86
CA HIS A 72 6.36 -2.96 -23.93
C HIS A 72 5.81 -1.54 -23.87
N GLN A 73 5.37 -1.00 -25.01
CA GLN A 73 4.73 0.31 -25.07
C GLN A 73 3.40 0.32 -24.33
N ILE A 74 2.52 -0.63 -24.69
CA ILE A 74 1.15 -0.73 -24.21
C ILE A 74 1.12 -0.99 -22.70
N HIS A 75 2.03 -1.84 -22.21
CA HIS A 75 2.11 -2.22 -20.80
C HIS A 75 3.12 -1.40 -20.01
N SER A 76 3.62 -0.29 -20.54
CA SER A 76 4.65 0.49 -19.86
C SER A 76 4.17 1.05 -18.51
N ASP A 77 2.89 1.38 -18.38
CA ASP A 77 2.37 1.94 -17.14
C ASP A 77 2.06 0.89 -16.07
N LEU A 78 1.55 -0.28 -16.49
CA LEU A 78 1.17 -1.37 -15.60
C LEU A 78 1.65 -2.73 -16.15
N PRO A 79 2.96 -3.03 -16.08
CA PRO A 79 3.47 -4.34 -16.49
C PRO A 79 2.80 -5.49 -15.72
N LEU A 80 2.46 -6.55 -16.43
CA LEU A 80 1.89 -7.78 -15.87
C LEU A 80 2.95 -8.66 -15.19
N ALA A 81 2.48 -9.61 -14.37
CA ALA A 81 3.30 -10.60 -13.67
C ALA A 81 4.44 -10.00 -12.80
N PRO A 82 4.13 -9.24 -11.73
CA PRO A 82 5.15 -8.61 -10.90
C PRO A 82 6.03 -9.64 -10.19
N GLN A 83 7.33 -9.37 -10.08
CA GLN A 83 8.30 -10.34 -9.54
C GLN A 83 9.15 -9.74 -8.40
N HIS A 84 9.47 -10.57 -7.41
CA HIS A 84 10.40 -10.21 -6.34
C HIS A 84 11.87 -10.32 -6.80
N MET A 85 12.50 -9.19 -7.11
CA MET A 85 13.90 -9.13 -7.53
C MET A 85 14.61 -7.89 -7.00
N THR A 86 15.94 -7.87 -7.03
CA THR A 86 16.71 -6.66 -6.75
C THR A 86 16.58 -5.71 -7.95
N PRO A 87 16.25 -4.42 -7.75
CA PRO A 87 16.21 -3.44 -8.83
C PRO A 87 17.49 -3.49 -9.68
N PRO A 88 17.37 -3.58 -11.01
CA PRO A 88 18.53 -3.54 -11.92
C PRO A 88 19.33 -2.23 -11.81
N ILE A 89 20.55 -2.26 -12.34
CA ILE A 89 21.39 -1.06 -12.54
C ILE A 89 20.62 -0.08 -13.44
N PRO A 90 20.59 1.25 -13.15
CA PRO A 90 21.47 2.02 -12.24
C PRO A 90 21.01 2.11 -10.79
N SER A 91 20.00 1.34 -10.36
CA SER A 91 19.56 1.38 -8.98
C SER A 91 20.66 0.96 -8.01
N LYS A 92 20.92 1.79 -6.99
CA LYS A 92 21.86 1.47 -5.90
C LYS A 92 21.24 0.54 -4.83
N SER A 93 19.96 0.18 -4.96
CA SER A 93 19.28 -0.65 -3.96
C SER A 93 19.68 -2.11 -4.07
N LYS A 94 20.30 -2.65 -3.01
CA LYS A 94 20.63 -4.07 -2.87
C LYS A 94 19.48 -4.95 -2.33
N LEU A 95 18.30 -4.36 -2.10
CA LEU A 95 17.16 -5.05 -1.51
C LEU A 95 16.21 -5.61 -2.57
N LYS A 96 15.78 -6.86 -2.40
CA LYS A 96 14.71 -7.47 -3.20
C LYS A 96 13.39 -6.75 -2.95
N LYS A 97 12.71 -6.37 -4.03
CA LYS A 97 11.44 -5.66 -4.03
C LYS A 97 10.49 -6.32 -5.02
N LEU A 98 9.18 -6.15 -4.80
CA LEU A 98 8.20 -6.50 -5.81
C LEU A 98 8.26 -5.43 -6.91
N LEU A 99 8.71 -5.82 -8.11
CA LEU A 99 8.90 -4.95 -9.25
C LEU A 99 7.93 -5.31 -10.37
N LEU A 100 7.38 -4.28 -11.02
CA LEU A 100 6.65 -4.42 -12.28
C LEU A 100 7.68 -4.25 -13.40
N THR A 101 8.02 -5.34 -14.08
CA THR A 101 9.06 -5.37 -15.11
C THR A 101 8.53 -5.98 -16.38
N LEU A 102 9.09 -5.59 -17.51
CA LEU A 102 8.79 -6.16 -18.83
C LEU A 102 9.73 -7.33 -19.19
N TYR A 103 10.58 -7.78 -18.26
CA TYR A 103 11.44 -8.95 -18.49
C TYR A 103 10.62 -10.22 -18.74
N PRO A 104 11.17 -11.21 -19.46
CA PRO A 104 10.62 -12.57 -19.44
C PRO A 104 10.60 -13.10 -17.99
N LYS A 105 9.61 -13.96 -17.69
CA LYS A 105 9.46 -14.55 -16.36
C LYS A 105 9.83 -16.01 -16.43
N ASN A 106 10.79 -16.44 -15.61
CA ASN A 106 11.20 -17.84 -15.53
C ASN A 106 10.85 -18.39 -14.13
N ASN A 107 10.39 -19.63 -14.07
CA ASN A 107 9.90 -20.29 -12.85
C ASN A 107 8.89 -19.43 -12.06
N TYR A 108 7.95 -18.81 -12.78
CA TYR A 108 6.98 -17.90 -12.21
C TYR A 108 5.80 -18.68 -11.63
N VAL A 109 5.62 -18.55 -10.32
CA VAL A 109 4.53 -19.21 -9.58
C VAL A 109 3.28 -18.34 -9.59
N VAL A 110 2.20 -18.83 -10.19
CA VAL A 110 1.00 -18.05 -10.46
C VAL A 110 -0.29 -18.87 -10.35
N HIS A 111 -1.33 -18.24 -9.82
CA HIS A 111 -2.68 -18.81 -9.80
C HIS A 111 -3.29 -18.82 -11.21
N TYR A 112 -4.03 -19.88 -11.58
CA TYR A 112 -4.55 -20.07 -12.93
C TYR A 112 -5.36 -18.88 -13.47
N ARG A 113 -6.20 -18.24 -12.65
CA ARG A 113 -6.96 -17.05 -13.06
C ARG A 113 -6.07 -15.87 -13.48
N ASN A 114 -4.97 -15.66 -12.76
CA ASN A 114 -4.01 -14.60 -13.11
C ASN A 114 -3.23 -14.98 -14.36
N LEU A 115 -2.87 -16.26 -14.53
CA LEU A 115 -2.22 -16.75 -15.73
C LEU A 115 -3.13 -16.59 -16.96
N LYS A 116 -4.40 -16.96 -16.85
CA LYS A 116 -5.42 -16.73 -17.88
C LYS A 116 -5.49 -15.26 -18.27
N MET A 117 -5.58 -14.36 -17.29
CA MET A 117 -5.54 -12.91 -17.53
C MET A 117 -4.26 -12.48 -18.26
N TYR A 118 -3.09 -12.98 -17.86
CA TYR A 118 -1.83 -12.63 -18.53
C TYR A 118 -1.79 -13.09 -19.99
N LEU A 119 -2.27 -14.29 -20.28
CA LEU A 119 -2.36 -14.83 -21.64
C LEU A 119 -3.35 -14.03 -22.51
N MET A 120 -4.50 -13.65 -21.94
CA MET A 120 -5.48 -12.79 -22.62
C MET A 120 -4.90 -11.41 -22.98
N HIS A 121 -4.01 -10.88 -22.15
CA HIS A 121 -3.29 -9.64 -22.42
C HIS A 121 -1.99 -9.84 -23.23
N GLY A 122 -1.79 -11.00 -23.84
CA GLY A 122 -0.76 -11.22 -24.85
C GLY A 122 0.60 -11.71 -24.33
N LEU A 123 0.77 -11.97 -23.03
CA LEU A 123 1.94 -12.75 -22.58
C LEU A 123 1.84 -14.16 -23.19
N ARG A 124 2.97 -14.78 -23.48
CA ARG A 124 2.98 -16.13 -24.07
C ARG A 124 3.55 -17.13 -23.09
N LEU A 125 2.84 -18.24 -22.88
CA LEU A 125 3.32 -19.35 -22.08
C LEU A 125 4.38 -20.12 -22.89
N LYS A 126 5.65 -20.10 -22.43
CA LYS A 126 6.73 -20.86 -23.07
C LYS A 126 6.77 -22.29 -22.59
N LYS A 127 6.64 -22.49 -21.28
CA LYS A 127 6.80 -23.80 -20.65
C LYS A 127 6.05 -23.87 -19.33
N ILE A 128 5.46 -25.02 -19.05
CA ILE A 128 4.98 -25.37 -17.70
C ILE A 128 6.03 -26.26 -17.05
N ASN A 129 6.53 -25.85 -15.88
CA ASN A 129 7.52 -26.60 -15.12
C ASN A 129 6.83 -27.55 -14.13
N LYS A 130 5.83 -27.05 -13.39
CA LYS A 130 5.07 -27.82 -12.39
C LYS A 130 3.64 -27.28 -12.28
N VAL A 131 2.71 -28.16 -11.93
CA VAL A 131 1.32 -27.79 -11.64
C VAL A 131 0.92 -28.34 -10.27
N LEU A 132 0.34 -27.48 -9.45
CA LEU A 132 -0.23 -27.83 -8.17
C LEU A 132 -1.75 -27.66 -8.27
N ARG A 133 -2.49 -28.75 -8.07
CA ARG A 133 -3.96 -28.78 -8.04
C ARG A 133 -4.47 -28.75 -6.61
N PHE A 134 -5.55 -28.03 -6.36
CA PHE A 134 -6.15 -27.94 -5.03
C PHE A 134 -7.66 -27.72 -5.08
N LYS A 135 -8.37 -28.13 -4.03
CA LYS A 135 -9.80 -27.78 -3.89
C LYS A 135 -9.94 -26.32 -3.45
N GLN A 136 -10.82 -25.58 -4.09
CA GLN A 136 -11.10 -24.18 -3.80
C GLN A 136 -12.61 -23.92 -3.68
N SER A 137 -12.99 -22.93 -2.89
CA SER A 137 -14.36 -22.42 -2.82
C SER A 137 -14.34 -20.95 -2.41
N PRO A 138 -15.36 -20.15 -2.75
CA PRO A 138 -15.44 -18.72 -2.42
C PRO A 138 -15.94 -18.49 -0.98
N TRP A 139 -15.47 -19.27 -0.01
CA TRP A 139 -16.00 -19.28 1.37
C TRP A 139 -15.81 -17.94 2.11
N LEU A 140 -14.78 -17.15 1.78
CA LEU A 140 -14.57 -15.78 2.30
C LEU A 140 -15.25 -14.68 1.48
N LYS A 141 -15.90 -14.99 0.35
CA LYS A 141 -16.36 -13.96 -0.61
C LYS A 141 -17.26 -12.93 0.05
N LYS A 142 -18.29 -13.37 0.79
CA LYS A 142 -19.24 -12.47 1.47
C LYS A 142 -18.52 -11.51 2.43
N TYR A 143 -17.56 -12.03 3.21
CA TYR A 143 -16.75 -11.23 4.12
C TYR A 143 -15.88 -10.20 3.38
N ILE A 144 -15.17 -10.64 2.33
CA ILE A 144 -14.29 -9.76 1.54
C ILE A 144 -15.10 -8.67 0.84
N ASP A 145 -16.22 -9.02 0.21
CA ASP A 145 -17.08 -8.07 -0.52
C ASP A 145 -17.63 -7.00 0.42
N LEU A 146 -18.11 -7.41 1.61
CA LEU A 146 -18.61 -6.49 2.62
C LEU A 146 -17.53 -5.51 3.08
N ASN A 147 -16.35 -6.01 3.46
CA ASN A 147 -15.25 -5.16 3.93
C ASN A 147 -14.72 -4.24 2.82
N THR A 148 -14.66 -4.73 1.57
CA THR A 148 -14.25 -3.91 0.42
C THR A 148 -15.24 -2.78 0.18
N THR A 149 -16.55 -3.08 0.20
CA THR A 149 -17.61 -2.09 0.05
C THR A 149 -17.55 -1.03 1.15
N LEU A 150 -17.33 -1.44 2.40
CA LEU A 150 -17.19 -0.52 3.52
C LEU A 150 -15.97 0.40 3.38
N LEU A 151 -14.84 -0.14 2.90
CA LEU A 151 -13.64 0.65 2.61
C LEU A 151 -13.84 1.63 1.44
N ASP A 152 -14.67 1.30 0.47
CA ASP A 152 -15.00 2.23 -0.62
C ASP A 152 -15.95 3.33 -0.15
N ILE A 153 -16.93 2.99 0.69
CA ILE A 153 -17.79 3.97 1.34
C ILE A 153 -16.97 4.90 2.25
N SER A 154 -16.00 4.39 3.00
CA SER A 154 -15.19 5.22 3.90
C SER A 154 -14.42 6.32 3.16
N LYS A 155 -13.97 6.05 1.93
CA LYS A 155 -13.33 7.06 1.07
C LYS A 155 -14.30 8.19 0.71
N THR A 156 -15.59 7.91 0.56
CA THR A 156 -16.57 8.95 0.20
C THR A 156 -16.72 10.00 1.30
N PHE A 157 -16.63 9.62 2.59
CA PHE A 157 -16.59 10.57 3.70
C PHE A 157 -15.34 11.45 3.65
N LEU A 158 -14.18 10.88 3.31
CA LEU A 158 -12.93 11.65 3.16
C LEU A 158 -13.05 12.70 2.06
N TYR A 159 -13.62 12.32 0.91
CA TYR A 159 -13.84 13.22 -0.22
C TYR A 159 -14.91 14.27 0.08
N GLU A 160 -16.03 13.90 0.70
CA GLU A 160 -17.06 14.84 1.15
C GLU A 160 -16.45 15.87 2.10
N PHE A 161 -15.69 15.43 3.09
CA PHE A 161 -15.03 16.32 4.04
C PHE A 161 -14.07 17.30 3.34
N HIS A 162 -13.27 16.83 2.37
CA HIS A 162 -12.37 17.70 1.63
C HIS A 162 -13.11 18.69 0.71
N TYR A 163 -13.92 18.16 -0.21
CA TYR A 163 -14.52 18.95 -1.29
C TYR A 163 -15.74 19.76 -0.87
N ASN A 164 -16.55 19.26 0.05
CA ASN A 164 -17.81 19.91 0.43
C ASN A 164 -17.69 20.72 1.72
N TYR A 165 -16.65 20.48 2.54
CA TYR A 165 -16.44 21.22 3.78
C TYR A 165 -15.15 22.05 3.78
N ILE A 166 -13.97 21.44 3.61
CA ILE A 166 -12.70 22.17 3.71
C ILE A 166 -12.54 23.21 2.59
N LEU A 167 -12.71 22.82 1.33
CA LEU A 167 -12.50 23.74 0.20
C LEU A 167 -13.47 24.93 0.21
N PRO A 168 -14.79 24.77 0.41
CA PRO A 168 -15.70 25.91 0.42
C PRO A 168 -15.48 26.83 1.64
N LYS A 169 -15.16 26.28 2.82
CA LYS A 169 -14.99 27.04 4.06
C LYS A 169 -13.67 27.81 4.12
N PHE A 170 -12.57 27.19 3.68
CA PHE A 170 -11.23 27.77 3.82
C PHE A 170 -10.62 28.25 2.51
N GLN A 171 -11.11 27.79 1.35
CA GLN A 171 -10.66 28.25 0.02
C GLN A 171 -9.13 28.22 -0.10
N ASP A 172 -8.52 29.36 -0.46
CA ASP A 172 -7.08 29.57 -0.61
C ASP A 172 -6.32 29.52 0.72
N LYS A 173 -7.01 29.61 1.86
CA LYS A 173 -6.43 29.50 3.20
C LYS A 173 -6.15 28.05 3.60
N ALA A 174 -6.60 27.06 2.82
CA ALA A 174 -6.31 25.65 3.08
C ALA A 174 -5.46 25.05 1.96
N LYS A 175 -4.37 24.40 2.36
CA LYS A 175 -3.53 23.60 1.47
C LYS A 175 -3.41 22.18 2.01
N LEU A 176 -3.84 21.19 1.23
CA LEU A 176 -3.63 19.79 1.56
C LEU A 176 -2.16 19.44 1.35
N LEU A 177 -1.45 19.05 2.42
CA LEU A 177 -0.03 18.71 2.38
C LEU A 177 0.21 17.21 2.17
N TYR A 178 -0.67 16.37 2.72
CA TYR A 178 -0.51 14.93 2.71
C TYR A 178 -1.84 14.21 2.92
N THR A 179 -1.99 13.05 2.29
CA THR A 179 -3.11 12.14 2.49
C THR A 179 -2.62 10.69 2.54
N ASP A 180 -3.22 9.88 3.41
CA ASP A 180 -3.04 8.43 3.45
C ASP A 180 -4.32 7.76 3.93
N THR A 181 -4.85 6.80 3.13
CA THR A 181 -6.07 6.00 3.33
C THR A 181 -7.30 6.74 3.88
N ASP A 182 -7.26 7.20 5.12
CA ASP A 182 -8.33 7.81 5.92
C ASP A 182 -7.88 9.09 6.66
N SER A 183 -6.68 9.62 6.37
CA SER A 183 -6.10 10.77 7.04
C SER A 183 -5.74 11.90 6.07
N LEU A 184 -5.89 13.14 6.54
CA LEU A 184 -5.58 14.36 5.81
C LEU A 184 -4.73 15.26 6.70
N ILE A 185 -3.68 15.84 6.14
CA ILE A 185 -2.84 16.84 6.80
C ILE A 185 -2.96 18.15 6.02
N TYR A 186 -3.48 19.17 6.68
CA TYR A 186 -3.65 20.49 6.09
C TYR A 186 -2.67 21.49 6.67
N GLN A 187 -2.20 22.40 5.81
CA GLN A 187 -1.72 23.70 6.20
C GLN A 187 -2.90 24.67 6.12
N LEU A 188 -3.24 25.30 7.23
CA LEU A 188 -4.35 26.23 7.32
C LEU A 188 -3.82 27.62 7.71
N ASN A 189 -4.17 28.64 6.94
CA ASN A 189 -3.84 30.03 7.20
C ASN A 189 -5.05 30.75 7.80
N VAL A 190 -5.37 30.40 9.04
CA VAL A 190 -6.47 31.00 9.82
C VAL A 190 -5.96 31.36 11.22
N PRO A 191 -6.57 32.36 11.90
CA PRO A 191 -6.14 32.75 13.24
C PRO A 191 -6.21 31.61 14.25
N ASP A 192 -7.34 30.88 14.27
CA ASP A 192 -7.54 29.70 15.12
C ASP A 192 -8.45 28.69 14.43
N ILE A 193 -7.95 27.48 14.17
CA ILE A 193 -8.73 26.39 13.58
C ILE A 193 -9.68 25.74 14.59
N TYR A 194 -9.36 25.79 15.89
CA TYR A 194 -10.13 25.12 16.92
C TYR A 194 -11.46 25.81 17.17
N GLU A 195 -11.56 27.13 16.94
CA GLU A 195 -12.85 27.83 16.94
C GLU A 195 -13.78 27.28 15.85
N HIS A 196 -13.28 27.04 14.65
CA HIS A 196 -14.07 26.42 13.59
C HIS A 196 -14.45 24.95 13.88
N ILE A 197 -13.57 24.19 14.56
CA ILE A 197 -13.89 22.82 15.01
C ILE A 197 -15.01 22.84 16.06
N LYS A 198 -15.06 23.84 16.94
CA LYS A 198 -16.18 24.00 17.89
C LYS A 198 -17.49 24.31 17.18
N GLU A 199 -17.46 25.29 16.27
CA GLU A 199 -18.61 25.71 15.47
C GLU A 199 -19.20 24.51 14.72
N ASP A 200 -18.35 23.72 14.06
CA ASP A 200 -18.74 22.56 13.28
C ASP A 200 -18.57 21.23 14.04
N SER A 201 -18.79 21.22 15.35
CA SER A 201 -18.56 20.02 16.20
C SER A 201 -19.28 18.75 15.72
N GLN A 202 -20.39 18.91 15.00
CA GLN A 202 -21.12 17.82 14.33
C GLN A 202 -20.32 17.06 13.25
N ARG A 203 -19.22 17.63 12.74
CA ARG A 203 -18.34 17.02 11.73
C ARG A 203 -17.10 16.35 12.34
N PHE A 204 -16.89 16.52 13.65
CA PHE A 204 -15.67 16.07 14.33
C PHE A 204 -15.96 15.11 15.49
N ASP A 205 -15.08 14.12 15.66
CA ASP A 205 -14.96 13.35 16.91
C ASP A 205 -13.96 14.06 17.82
N THR A 206 -14.46 14.65 18.90
CA THR A 206 -13.69 15.40 19.91
C THR A 206 -13.59 14.65 21.24
N SER A 207 -14.01 13.39 21.30
CA SER A 207 -14.13 12.63 22.54
C SER A 207 -12.80 12.35 23.25
N ASP A 208 -11.71 12.35 22.49
CA ASP A 208 -10.34 12.09 22.94
C ASP A 208 -9.60 13.36 23.40
N TYR A 209 -10.25 14.53 23.38
CA TYR A 209 -9.70 15.75 23.96
C TYR A 209 -9.66 15.67 25.49
N GLU A 210 -8.67 16.34 26.09
CA GLU A 210 -8.59 16.47 27.55
C GLU A 210 -9.76 17.29 28.10
N PRO A 211 -10.30 16.97 29.31
CA PRO A 211 -11.41 17.72 29.91
C PRO A 211 -11.15 19.22 30.04
N ASN A 212 -9.90 19.60 30.36
CA ASN A 212 -9.45 20.99 30.47
C ASN A 212 -8.50 21.36 29.32
N ASN A 213 -8.87 21.01 28.09
CA ASN A 213 -8.04 21.32 26.93
C ASN A 213 -7.93 22.85 26.73
N PRO A 214 -6.75 23.38 26.33
CA PRO A 214 -6.54 24.81 26.12
C PRO A 214 -7.50 25.40 25.07
N CYS A 215 -7.94 24.57 24.14
CA CYS A 215 -8.87 24.94 23.10
C CYS A 215 -10.31 25.10 23.60
N ARG A 216 -10.68 24.70 24.83
CA ARG A 216 -12.07 24.74 25.36
C ARG A 216 -13.10 24.02 24.47
N ILE A 217 -12.71 22.91 23.85
CA ILE A 217 -13.60 22.06 23.04
C ILE A 217 -14.31 21.04 23.95
N GLU A 218 -15.62 20.88 23.79
CA GLU A 218 -16.41 19.87 24.50
C GLU A 218 -16.17 18.47 23.91
N ARG A 219 -16.14 17.44 24.78
CA ARG A 219 -15.91 16.04 24.39
C ARG A 219 -17.19 15.38 23.90
N LYS A 220 -17.33 15.20 22.59
CA LYS A 220 -18.52 14.60 21.94
C LYS A 220 -18.13 13.55 20.90
N ASN A 221 -19.14 12.80 20.45
CA ASN A 221 -19.11 11.96 19.25
C ASN A 221 -18.14 10.77 19.24
N LYS A 222 -17.86 10.17 20.40
CA LYS A 222 -16.93 9.04 20.54
C LYS A 222 -17.26 7.88 19.59
N LYS A 223 -16.35 7.63 18.64
CA LYS A 223 -16.43 6.52 17.66
C LYS A 223 -17.70 6.56 16.79
N VAL A 224 -18.25 7.75 16.55
CA VAL A 224 -19.35 7.92 15.60
C VAL A 224 -18.79 7.83 14.17
N PRO A 225 -19.24 6.89 13.32
CA PRO A 225 -18.65 6.72 12.00
C PRO A 225 -18.96 7.90 11.06
N GLY A 226 -18.00 8.24 10.20
CA GLY A 226 -18.11 9.34 9.23
C GLY A 226 -17.64 10.69 9.74
N LEU A 227 -17.31 10.81 11.04
CA LEU A 227 -16.75 12.04 11.61
C LEU A 227 -15.22 12.04 11.56
N MET A 228 -14.64 13.21 11.33
CA MET A 228 -13.19 13.37 11.31
C MET A 228 -12.66 13.57 12.72
N LYS A 229 -11.56 12.91 13.06
CA LYS A 229 -10.89 13.09 14.34
C LYS A 229 -9.68 14.01 14.18
N ASP A 230 -9.46 14.90 15.15
CA ASP A 230 -8.15 15.54 15.33
C ASP A 230 -7.19 14.55 16.02
N GLU A 231 -6.23 14.02 15.27
CA GLU A 231 -5.21 13.09 15.77
C GLU A 231 -4.27 13.68 16.84
N ASN A 232 -4.17 15.01 16.92
CA ASN A 232 -3.31 15.69 17.88
C ASN A 232 -4.06 16.23 19.11
N ASN A 233 -5.38 15.98 19.22
CA ASN A 233 -6.22 16.33 20.37
C ASN A 233 -6.03 17.78 20.86
N GLY A 234 -6.09 18.77 19.96
CA GLY A 234 -5.94 20.18 20.31
C GLY A 234 -4.50 20.71 20.30
N GLN A 235 -3.53 19.93 19.81
CA GLN A 235 -2.14 20.36 19.70
C GLN A 235 -1.78 20.74 18.26
N ILE A 236 -1.35 21.98 18.06
CA ILE A 236 -0.97 22.51 16.75
C ILE A 236 0.29 21.81 16.24
N MET A 237 0.27 21.39 14.98
CA MET A 237 1.45 20.91 14.25
C MET A 237 2.28 22.11 13.81
N LEU A 238 3.52 22.21 14.29
CA LEU A 238 4.44 23.32 14.00
C LEU A 238 5.24 23.08 12.72
N GLU A 239 5.74 21.85 12.55
CA GLU A 239 6.56 21.47 11.40
C GLU A 239 6.11 20.11 10.87
N PHE A 240 6.03 19.99 9.53
CA PHE A 240 5.71 18.74 8.83
C PHE A 240 6.74 18.46 7.73
N ILE A 241 7.21 17.22 7.66
CA ILE A 241 8.13 16.74 6.62
C ILE A 241 7.53 15.47 6.00
N GLY A 242 7.09 15.57 4.75
CA GLY A 242 6.63 14.44 3.95
C GLY A 242 7.68 14.02 2.92
N LEU A 243 8.25 12.81 3.06
CA LEU A 243 9.19 12.29 2.06
C LEU A 243 8.48 11.45 1.01
N ARG A 244 7.62 10.52 1.46
CA ARG A 244 6.91 9.54 0.62
C ARG A 244 5.61 9.11 1.26
N ALA A 245 4.81 8.36 0.50
CA ALA A 245 3.66 7.66 1.06
C ALA A 245 4.12 6.80 2.24
N LYS A 246 3.47 6.97 3.40
CA LYS A 246 3.75 6.28 4.66
C LYS A 246 5.16 6.53 5.22
N MET A 247 5.79 7.64 4.83
CA MET A 247 7.10 8.08 5.33
C MET A 247 7.11 9.60 5.51
N TYR A 248 6.88 10.03 6.75
CA TYR A 248 6.78 11.43 7.14
C TYR A 248 7.15 11.59 8.62
N ALA A 249 7.41 12.82 9.04
CA ALA A 249 7.56 13.20 10.43
C ALA A 249 6.90 14.56 10.68
N TYR A 250 6.42 14.79 11.89
CA TYR A 250 5.92 16.10 12.29
C TYR A 250 6.21 16.39 13.77
N LYS A 251 6.33 17.68 14.08
CA LYS A 251 6.50 18.21 15.43
C LYS A 251 5.23 18.96 15.82
N VAL A 252 4.73 18.72 17.03
CA VAL A 252 3.59 19.45 17.61
C VAL A 252 4.06 20.40 18.71
N HIS A 253 3.20 21.33 19.10
CA HIS A 253 3.51 22.43 20.01
C HIS A 253 4.08 22.00 21.38
N ASN A 254 3.64 20.88 21.94
CA ASN A 254 4.16 20.33 23.20
C ASN A 254 5.49 19.54 23.06
N ASP A 255 6.27 19.84 22.03
CA ASP A 255 7.53 19.16 21.66
C ASP A 255 7.42 17.65 21.36
N LYS A 256 6.20 17.08 21.28
CA LYS A 256 6.03 15.70 20.82
C LYS A 256 6.38 15.60 19.33
N ILE A 257 7.19 14.60 19.01
CA ILE A 257 7.63 14.31 17.63
C ILE A 257 7.01 12.98 17.20
N VAL A 258 6.26 13.01 16.10
CA VAL A 258 5.71 11.80 15.47
C VAL A 258 6.54 11.48 14.23
N LYS A 259 7.02 10.24 14.15
CA LYS A 259 7.85 9.74 13.05
C LYS A 259 7.23 8.50 12.44
N ARG A 260 7.14 8.45 11.11
CA ARG A 260 6.66 7.33 10.32
C ARG A 260 7.69 6.96 9.25
N SER A 261 7.95 5.66 9.11
CA SER A 261 8.76 5.10 8.02
C SER A 261 8.28 3.67 7.76
N LYS A 262 7.54 3.50 6.66
CA LYS A 262 7.01 2.19 6.28
C LYS A 262 8.13 1.19 6.03
N GLY A 263 8.00 0.01 6.63
CA GLY A 263 8.95 -1.09 6.49
C GLY A 263 10.13 -1.08 7.47
N SER A 264 10.16 -0.11 8.39
CA SER A 264 11.13 0.00 9.49
C SER A 264 10.44 -0.31 10.82
N THR A 265 11.16 -0.88 11.79
CA THR A 265 10.58 -1.11 13.14
C THR A 265 10.48 0.19 13.93
N LEU A 266 9.54 0.23 14.88
CA LEU A 266 9.38 1.35 15.80
C LEU A 266 10.68 1.66 16.56
N ALA A 267 11.39 0.64 17.03
CA ALA A 267 12.67 0.80 17.73
C ALA A 267 13.74 1.51 16.88
N SER A 268 13.81 1.19 15.57
CA SER A 268 14.74 1.86 14.67
C SER A 268 14.33 3.30 14.37
N VAL A 269 13.03 3.56 14.20
CA VAL A 269 12.48 4.91 13.99
C VAL A 269 12.66 5.80 15.22
N LYS A 270 12.60 5.24 16.44
CA LYS A 270 12.90 5.97 17.68
C LYS A 270 14.32 6.56 17.70
N LYS A 271 15.30 5.87 17.09
CA LYS A 271 16.72 6.29 17.01
C LYS A 271 17.02 7.37 15.97
N ILE A 272 16.03 7.79 15.20
CA ILE A 272 16.15 8.82 14.16
C ILE A 272 15.62 10.13 14.71
N SER A 273 16.31 11.25 14.46
CA SER A 273 15.86 12.57 14.89
C SER A 273 14.77 13.13 13.94
N PHE A 274 14.16 14.26 14.29
CA PHE A 274 13.31 14.97 13.34
C PHE A 274 14.14 15.54 12.17
N ASP A 275 15.32 16.11 12.46
CA ASP A 275 16.20 16.69 11.43
C ASP A 275 16.83 15.64 10.50
N ASP A 276 16.94 14.39 10.94
CA ASP A 276 17.32 13.28 10.06
C ASP A 276 16.32 13.12 8.90
N TYR A 277 15.06 13.59 9.01
CA TYR A 277 14.11 13.61 7.89
C TYR A 277 14.37 14.77 6.92
N LYS A 278 15.10 15.82 7.32
CA LYS A 278 15.48 16.94 6.45
C LYS A 278 16.61 16.57 5.51
N ARG A 279 17.55 15.71 5.92
CA ARG A 279 18.72 15.33 5.09
C ARG A 279 18.34 14.60 3.78
N PRO A 280 17.41 13.64 3.76
CA PRO A 280 16.93 13.06 2.51
C PRO A 280 16.21 14.07 1.62
N LEU A 281 15.60 15.11 2.21
CA LEU A 281 14.84 16.12 1.48
C LEU A 281 15.76 17.15 0.81
N PHE A 282 16.78 17.64 1.51
CA PHE A 282 17.67 18.69 1.02
C PHE A 282 18.99 18.12 0.46
N ASP A 283 19.59 17.15 1.14
CA ASP A 283 20.95 16.65 0.84
C ASP A 283 20.94 15.33 0.05
N HIS A 284 19.74 14.77 -0.22
CA HIS A 284 19.55 13.48 -0.88
C HIS A 284 20.26 12.30 -0.19
N GLU A 285 20.51 12.42 1.12
CA GLU A 285 21.17 11.40 1.92
C GLU A 285 20.26 10.18 2.15
N ILE A 286 20.85 8.97 2.11
CA ILE A 286 20.15 7.73 2.46
C ILE A 286 20.56 7.33 3.87
N ILE A 287 19.57 7.22 4.77
CA ILE A 287 19.83 6.93 6.18
C ILE A 287 19.60 5.45 6.47
N TYR A 288 20.63 4.81 7.02
CA TYR A 288 20.61 3.43 7.49
C TYR A 288 20.69 3.38 9.01
N LYS A 289 19.94 2.47 9.66
CA LYS A 289 20.18 2.12 11.07
C LYS A 289 20.07 0.61 11.29
N PRO A 290 20.80 0.06 12.28
CA PRO A 290 20.67 -1.33 12.67
C PRO A 290 19.28 -1.61 13.24
N GLN A 291 18.69 -2.71 12.81
CA GLN A 291 17.38 -3.19 13.22
C GLN A 291 17.48 -4.66 13.64
N HIS A 292 16.85 -5.00 14.76
CA HIS A 292 16.64 -6.38 15.19
C HIS A 292 15.21 -6.81 14.86
N LEU A 293 15.06 -8.04 14.39
CA LEU A 293 13.77 -8.63 14.04
C LEU A 293 13.72 -10.06 14.56
N ILE A 294 12.55 -10.47 15.02
CA ILE A 294 12.22 -11.87 15.21
C ILE A 294 11.68 -12.39 13.87
N ARG A 295 12.28 -13.44 13.33
CA ARG A 295 11.78 -14.13 12.13
C ARG A 295 11.47 -15.57 12.46
N SER A 296 10.44 -16.09 11.80
CA SER A 296 10.17 -17.52 11.72
C SER A 296 10.49 -18.01 10.32
N LYS A 297 11.27 -19.09 10.21
CA LYS A 297 11.47 -19.84 8.95
C LYS A 297 11.32 -21.31 9.27
N LYS A 298 10.44 -22.00 8.53
CA LYS A 298 10.10 -23.41 8.78
C LYS A 298 9.71 -23.68 10.24
N HIS A 299 8.90 -22.79 10.82
CA HIS A 299 8.46 -22.83 12.23
C HIS A 299 9.58 -22.68 13.29
N CYS A 300 10.85 -22.47 12.89
CA CYS A 300 11.92 -22.12 13.81
C CYS A 300 12.02 -20.59 13.95
N VAL A 301 11.96 -20.11 15.19
CA VAL A 301 12.05 -18.69 15.53
C VAL A 301 13.51 -18.32 15.84
N PHE A 302 14.00 -17.25 15.24
CA PHE A 302 15.34 -16.73 15.49
C PHE A 302 15.38 -15.21 15.38
N THR A 303 16.34 -14.61 16.07
CA THR A 303 16.59 -13.16 16.01
C THR A 303 17.59 -12.87 14.90
N ILE A 304 17.26 -11.93 14.03
CA ILE A 304 18.18 -11.41 13.02
C ILE A 304 18.52 -9.95 13.32
N ARG A 305 19.79 -9.60 13.15
CA ARG A 305 20.24 -8.21 13.05
C ARG A 305 20.46 -7.87 11.58
N GLN A 306 19.89 -6.78 11.11
CA GLN A 306 20.08 -6.27 9.75
C GLN A 306 20.34 -4.77 9.78
N ASN A 307 21.18 -4.26 8.87
CA ASN A 307 21.27 -2.81 8.65
C ASN A 307 20.17 -2.39 7.68
N LYS A 308 19.19 -1.65 8.18
CA LYS A 308 17.98 -1.31 7.41
C LYS A 308 18.11 0.11 6.86
N MET A 309 17.81 0.28 5.59
CA MET A 309 17.54 1.58 4.99
C MET A 309 16.20 2.11 5.52
N ILE A 310 16.23 3.22 6.24
CA ILE A 310 15.06 3.76 6.95
C ILE A 310 14.47 4.97 6.23
N LEU A 311 15.32 5.86 5.72
CA LEU A 311 14.90 7.01 4.92
C LEU A 311 15.63 6.94 3.58
N ASN A 312 14.86 7.02 2.50
CA ASN A 312 15.38 6.97 1.15
C ASN A 312 14.54 7.89 0.26
N PRO A 313 15.15 8.90 -0.37
CA PRO A 313 14.43 9.77 -1.28
C PRO A 313 14.08 9.05 -2.60
N PHE A 314 14.85 8.06 -3.08
CA PHE A 314 14.81 7.48 -4.45
C PHE A 314 13.74 6.42 -4.71
N ASP A 315 12.93 6.57 -5.77
CA ASP A 315 11.95 5.55 -6.17
C ASP A 315 12.66 4.62 -7.15
N ASP A 316 12.87 3.39 -6.73
CA ASP A 316 13.66 2.39 -7.43
C ASP A 316 12.81 1.22 -7.93
N LYS A 317 11.48 1.40 -7.93
CA LYS A 317 10.57 0.44 -8.54
C LYS A 317 10.41 0.64 -10.05
N ARG A 318 10.69 1.85 -10.54
CA ARG A 318 10.66 2.25 -11.96
C ARG A 318 11.95 3.00 -12.32
N VAL A 319 12.25 3.07 -13.61
CA VAL A 319 13.34 3.87 -14.18
C VAL A 319 12.86 5.30 -14.35
N LEU A 320 13.58 6.27 -13.79
CA LEU A 320 13.33 7.69 -14.03
C LEU A 320 13.92 8.09 -15.38
N ASN A 321 13.15 8.80 -16.20
CA ASN A 321 13.72 9.46 -17.38
C ASN A 321 14.51 10.69 -16.93
N SER A 322 15.73 10.86 -17.42
CA SER A 322 16.57 12.02 -17.09
C SER A 322 16.09 13.30 -17.77
N LYS A 323 15.34 13.19 -18.87
CA LYS A 323 14.91 14.32 -19.71
C LYS A 323 13.52 14.87 -19.33
N ASN A 324 12.71 14.14 -18.56
CA ASN A 324 11.37 14.57 -18.15
C ASN A 324 10.91 13.93 -16.83
N THR A 325 9.68 14.22 -16.38
CA THR A 325 9.10 13.68 -15.14
C THR A 325 8.54 12.26 -15.28
N ASP A 326 8.65 11.63 -16.45
CA ASP A 326 8.06 10.32 -16.71
C ASP A 326 8.90 9.20 -16.11
N THR A 327 8.22 8.10 -15.78
CA THR A 327 8.88 6.88 -15.30
C THR A 327 8.50 5.68 -16.16
N LYS A 328 9.47 4.84 -16.50
CA LYS A 328 9.26 3.63 -17.30
C LYS A 328 9.61 2.38 -16.49
N PRO A 329 9.00 1.22 -16.79
CA PRO A 329 9.31 0.00 -16.08
C PRO A 329 10.67 -0.54 -16.51
N TRP A 330 11.28 -1.39 -15.68
CA TRP A 330 12.51 -2.07 -16.06
C TRP A 330 12.29 -2.95 -17.29
N CYS A 331 13.28 -3.03 -18.19
CA CYS A 331 13.24 -3.69 -19.52
C CYS A 331 12.47 -2.94 -20.62
N TYR A 332 12.08 -1.69 -20.41
CA TYR A 332 11.50 -0.87 -21.47
C TYR A 332 12.58 -0.39 -22.46
N GLU A 333 12.56 -0.88 -23.69
CA GLU A 333 13.52 -0.53 -24.74
C GLU A 333 13.15 0.79 -25.43
N ARG A 334 13.65 1.88 -24.87
CA ARG A 334 14.12 3.07 -25.59
C ARG A 334 15.37 3.56 -24.86
N ILE A 335 16.47 2.83 -25.04
CA ILE A 335 17.81 3.35 -24.74
C ILE A 335 18.40 3.71 -26.11
N SER A 336 18.16 4.94 -26.52
CA SER A 336 18.98 5.62 -27.52
C SER A 336 19.34 7.00 -26.95
N GLU A 337 20.62 7.11 -26.63
CA GLU A 337 21.45 8.31 -26.63
C GLU A 337 21.38 9.29 -25.42
N ASP A 338 22.56 9.32 -24.79
CA ASP A 338 23.18 10.34 -23.95
C ASP A 338 22.69 10.47 -22.50
N ALA A 339 23.40 9.74 -21.63
CA ALA A 339 23.32 9.83 -20.18
C ALA A 339 24.70 10.14 -19.59
N ASP A 340 25.33 11.22 -20.04
CA ASP A 340 26.44 11.85 -19.33
C ASP A 340 26.14 13.34 -19.10
N ASN A 341 26.18 13.73 -17.81
CA ASN A 341 26.09 15.07 -17.23
C ASN A 341 24.70 15.75 -17.14
N LEU A 342 24.16 15.82 -15.91
CA LEU A 342 23.61 17.02 -15.21
C LEU A 342 22.61 16.65 -14.09
N PRO A 343 22.39 17.53 -13.08
CA PRO A 343 22.05 17.12 -11.71
C PRO A 343 20.58 16.79 -11.51
N ASN A 344 20.36 15.93 -10.50
CA ASN A 344 19.07 15.61 -9.89
C ASN A 344 18.21 16.87 -9.63
N LYS A 345 17.39 17.30 -10.60
CA LYS A 345 16.22 18.12 -10.34
C LYS A 345 15.00 17.23 -10.37
N ARG A 346 14.58 16.81 -9.19
CA ARG A 346 13.23 16.31 -9.00
C ARG A 346 12.26 17.47 -9.09
N ILE A 347 11.42 17.44 -10.11
CA ILE A 347 10.05 17.90 -9.96
C ILE A 347 9.23 16.62 -9.81
N CYS A 348 9.10 16.15 -8.57
CA CYS A 348 8.01 15.25 -8.24
C CYS A 348 6.89 16.18 -7.77
N ILE A 349 5.95 16.47 -8.67
CA ILE A 349 4.66 17.00 -8.26
C ILE A 349 4.02 15.90 -7.43
N ARG A 350 3.88 16.17 -6.13
CA ARG A 350 2.90 15.52 -5.27
C ARG A 350 1.87 16.57 -4.91
#